data_AF-A0A6C0EJZ3-F1
#
_entry.id   AF-A0A6C0EJZ3-F1
#
_cell.length_a   1.000
_cell.length_b   1.000
_cell.length_c   1.000
_cell.angle_alpha   90.00
_cell.angle_beta   90.00
_cell.angle_gamma   90.00
#
_symmetry.space_group_name_H-M   'P 1'
#
loop_
_entity.id
_entity.type
_entity.pdbx_description
1 polymer ?
#
loop_
_entity_poly.entity_id
_entity_poly.type
_entity_poly.pdbx_seq_one_letter_code
_entity_poly.pdbx_strand_id
1 'polypeptide(L)'
;MSVNKTQQPQLYDGNWRIFPHTTMSNLNLNDCNDTIQGICRYTDTIQECIDICKNDPDKMCDKGYFIKTPDNRNICVPLRNYMSDETFPYYRLRHKDYYPEFKRVDSTFFISTSYPYPPNKANVLFYEDHFILRNINTGKWLGMEDLGTVSQMVTFTDKKPVHVQFIPIKISRSYVENYVLIQNGAYVAINIPHTSFILRKENFNDEVKWLMRATTYNGPSNTFQIHCYPPKKVGENLNYNDKFYFTYFGRLLQYNEDMKLLEVTNNNFEDALGDGKNVLFDLIPQVEVRYCEGGKCKSINLSQTQRNGESATYKNFPVSRSKNCWGKCESGGSSNWRLYVLIAILVIAIILVWKTRKK
;
A
#
# COMPACT_ATOMS: atom_id res chain seq x y z
N MET A 1 -1.02 -26.03 -0.77
CA MET A 1 -0.26 -25.35 0.30
C MET A 1 -1.25 -24.76 1.29
N SER A 2 -1.19 -25.16 2.56
CA SER A 2 -2.00 -24.62 3.64
C SER A 2 -1.79 -23.10 3.72
N VAL A 3 -2.86 -22.32 3.62
CA VAL A 3 -2.83 -20.88 3.90
C VAL A 3 -2.58 -20.76 5.39
N ASN A 4 -1.32 -20.54 5.79
CA ASN A 4 -0.97 -20.27 7.19
C ASN A 4 -1.75 -19.05 7.67
N LYS A 5 -2.79 -19.30 8.46
CA LYS A 5 -3.64 -18.27 9.06
C LYS A 5 -2.76 -17.41 9.94
N THR A 6 -2.54 -16.16 9.55
CA THR A 6 -2.09 -15.11 10.46
C THR A 6 -3.04 -15.09 11.66
N GLN A 7 -2.51 -15.32 12.86
CA GLN A 7 -3.27 -15.15 14.10
C GLN A 7 -3.86 -13.74 14.16
N GLN A 8 -5.01 -13.61 14.83
CA GLN A 8 -5.62 -12.30 15.01
C GLN A 8 -4.65 -11.40 15.82
N PRO A 9 -4.54 -10.11 15.45
CA PRO A 9 -3.77 -9.16 16.24
C PRO A 9 -4.33 -9.07 17.67
N GLN A 10 -3.55 -8.49 18.58
CA GLN A 10 -3.94 -8.28 19.98
C GLN A 10 -4.06 -6.79 20.29
N LEU A 11 -5.02 -6.45 21.16
CA LEU A 11 -5.19 -5.10 21.68
C LEU A 11 -4.13 -4.79 22.72
N TYR A 12 -3.57 -3.59 22.63
CA TYR A 12 -2.66 -3.00 23.62
C TYR A 12 -2.97 -1.50 23.70
N ASP A 13 -3.21 -0.99 24.91
CA ASP A 13 -3.78 0.35 25.17
C ASP A 13 -5.03 0.65 24.31
N GLY A 14 -5.95 -0.32 24.21
CA GLY A 14 -7.19 -0.19 23.43
C GLY A 14 -7.04 -0.19 21.90
N ASN A 15 -5.82 -0.38 21.38
CA ASN A 15 -5.52 -0.35 19.94
C ASN A 15 -4.86 -1.67 19.47
N TRP A 16 -5.11 -2.10 18.24
CA TRP A 16 -4.45 -3.28 17.67
C TRP A 16 -2.98 -2.98 17.34
N ARG A 17 -2.08 -3.32 18.26
CA ARG A 17 -0.66 -2.96 18.18
C ARG A 17 0.30 -4.15 18.22
N ILE A 18 -0.18 -5.34 18.58
CA ILE A 18 0.64 -6.54 18.72
C ILE A 18 0.19 -7.56 17.69
N PHE A 19 1.14 -8.07 16.90
CA PHE A 19 0.90 -8.96 15.76
C PHE A 19 1.71 -10.25 15.93
N PRO A 20 1.15 -11.26 16.63
CA PRO A 20 1.83 -12.53 16.89
C PRO A 20 2.14 -13.32 15.62
N HIS A 21 3.22 -14.09 15.64
CA HIS A 21 3.70 -14.91 14.52
C HIS A 21 3.89 -14.13 13.21
N THR A 22 4.23 -12.84 13.29
CA THR A 22 4.49 -12.00 12.13
C THR A 22 5.91 -11.46 12.11
N THR A 23 6.38 -11.19 10.90
CA THR A 23 7.60 -10.43 10.62
C THR A 23 7.33 -9.46 9.45
N MET A 24 8.17 -8.46 9.21
CA MET A 24 8.05 -7.66 7.99
C MET A 24 8.72 -8.39 6.82
N SER A 25 8.22 -8.15 5.61
CA SER A 25 8.89 -8.57 4.40
C SER A 25 10.30 -7.96 4.28
N ASN A 26 11.29 -8.79 3.98
CA ASN A 26 12.67 -8.39 3.65
C ASN A 26 13.35 -7.56 4.75
N LEU A 27 13.34 -8.11 5.96
CA LEU A 27 14.05 -7.54 7.09
C LEU A 27 15.46 -8.13 7.17
N ASN A 28 16.49 -7.28 7.11
CA ASN A 28 17.86 -7.71 7.41
C ASN A 28 18.15 -7.40 8.88
N LEU A 29 18.09 -8.41 9.75
CA LEU A 29 18.42 -8.26 11.17
C LEU A 29 19.81 -8.80 11.52
N ASN A 30 20.61 -9.18 10.52
CA ASN A 30 21.82 -9.97 10.77
C ASN A 30 22.88 -9.23 11.61
N ASP A 31 22.72 -7.93 11.84
CA ASP A 31 23.63 -7.09 12.62
C ASP A 31 22.92 -6.14 13.62
N CYS A 32 21.60 -6.20 13.76
CA CYS A 32 20.81 -5.24 14.56
C CYS A 32 21.07 -3.76 14.20
N ASN A 33 21.70 -3.45 13.05
CA ASN A 33 22.06 -2.08 12.68
C ASN A 33 20.83 -1.20 12.41
N ASP A 34 19.72 -1.84 12.04
CA ASP A 34 18.42 -1.19 11.82
C ASP A 34 17.67 -0.87 13.14
N THR A 35 18.23 -1.15 14.34
CA THR A 35 17.63 -0.74 15.62
C THR A 35 17.99 0.69 16.01
N ILE A 36 17.22 1.31 16.91
CA ILE A 36 17.48 2.68 17.41
C ILE A 36 18.92 2.90 17.90
N GLN A 37 19.60 1.86 18.37
CA GLN A 37 20.95 1.93 18.95
C GLN A 37 21.97 1.03 18.25
N GLY A 38 21.62 0.39 17.13
CA GLY A 38 22.50 -0.59 16.46
C GLY A 38 22.79 -1.85 17.29
N ILE A 39 21.97 -2.12 18.32
CA ILE A 39 22.08 -3.29 19.19
C ILE A 39 20.72 -3.95 19.37
N CYS A 40 20.71 -5.28 19.53
CA CYS A 40 19.54 -6.01 20.00
C CYS A 40 19.63 -6.17 21.53
N ARG A 41 18.50 -5.93 22.23
CA ARG A 41 18.42 -6.03 23.69
C ARG A 41 17.78 -7.35 24.09
N TYR A 42 18.14 -7.87 25.26
CA TYR A 42 17.42 -9.00 25.85
C TYR A 42 16.34 -8.46 26.80
N THR A 43 15.12 -8.97 26.67
CA THR A 43 13.97 -8.56 27.51
C THR A 43 13.08 -9.77 27.78
N ASP A 44 12.44 -9.83 28.95
CA ASP A 44 11.62 -10.99 29.30
C ASP A 44 10.24 -10.93 28.64
N THR A 45 9.73 -9.71 28.45
CA THR A 45 8.38 -9.47 27.95
C THR A 45 8.33 -8.58 26.72
N ILE A 46 7.26 -8.72 25.94
CA ILE A 46 6.95 -7.79 24.85
C ILE A 46 6.68 -6.38 25.37
N GLN A 47 6.17 -6.26 26.60
CA GLN A 47 5.84 -4.99 27.22
C GLN A 47 7.10 -4.14 27.43
N GLU A 48 8.14 -4.74 28.01
CA GLU A 48 9.46 -4.09 28.14
C GLU A 48 10.00 -3.64 26.78
N CYS A 49 9.80 -4.45 25.73
CA CYS A 49 10.26 -4.10 24.40
C CYS A 49 9.50 -2.90 23.80
N ILE A 50 8.18 -2.83 24.01
CA ILE A 50 7.37 -1.66 23.65
C ILE A 50 7.81 -0.43 24.45
N ASP A 51 8.11 -0.58 25.74
CA ASP A 51 8.51 0.51 26.60
C ASP A 51 9.89 1.06 26.24
N ILE A 52 10.83 0.21 25.82
CA ILE A 52 12.12 0.64 25.25
C ILE A 52 11.89 1.53 24.02
N CYS A 53 10.94 1.14 23.15
CA CYS A 53 10.62 1.90 21.95
C CYS A 53 9.91 3.23 22.28
N LYS A 54 8.93 3.23 23.19
CA LYS A 54 8.19 4.44 23.62
C LYS A 54 9.10 5.47 24.33
N ASN A 55 10.07 4.99 25.10
CA ASN A 55 10.98 5.81 25.91
C ASN A 55 12.30 6.11 25.20
N ASP A 56 12.39 5.88 23.89
CA ASP A 56 13.56 6.23 23.10
C ASP A 56 13.82 7.76 23.17
N PRO A 57 14.99 8.20 23.68
CA PRO A 57 15.27 9.63 23.87
C PRO A 57 15.19 10.44 22.59
N ASP A 58 15.57 9.83 21.46
CA ASP A 58 15.62 10.47 20.15
C ASP A 58 14.28 10.41 19.41
N LYS A 59 13.26 9.76 20.01
CA LYS A 59 11.91 9.54 19.44
C LYS A 59 11.96 8.94 18.03
N MET A 60 12.94 8.09 17.79
CA MET A 60 13.15 7.41 16.52
C MET A 60 12.50 6.04 16.48
N CYS A 61 11.86 5.54 17.54
CA CYS A 61 11.19 4.23 17.50
C CYS A 61 9.66 4.32 17.44
N ASP A 62 9.06 3.73 16.41
CA ASP A 62 7.60 3.61 16.26
C ASP A 62 7.10 2.15 16.23
N LYS A 63 8.01 1.19 16.05
CA LYS A 63 7.71 -0.24 15.86
C LYS A 63 8.91 -1.13 16.12
N GLY A 64 8.69 -2.43 16.24
CA GLY A 64 9.78 -3.39 16.40
C GLY A 64 9.36 -4.84 16.44
N TYR A 65 10.31 -5.70 16.81
CA TYR A 65 10.08 -7.13 17.04
C TYR A 65 10.39 -7.54 18.46
N PHE A 66 9.60 -8.48 18.93
CA PHE A 66 9.91 -9.31 20.08
C PHE A 66 10.06 -10.75 19.59
N ILE A 67 11.25 -11.32 19.75
CA ILE A 67 11.61 -12.66 19.26
C ILE A 67 11.84 -13.56 20.46
N LYS A 68 11.00 -14.59 20.63
CA LYS A 68 11.22 -15.63 21.63
C LYS A 68 12.06 -16.76 21.03
N THR A 69 13.16 -17.06 21.69
CA THR A 69 14.09 -18.11 21.27
C THR A 69 13.91 -19.37 22.14
N PRO A 70 14.29 -20.56 21.65
CA PRO A 70 14.18 -21.81 22.41
C PRO A 70 14.99 -21.87 23.71
N ASP A 71 16.06 -21.08 23.80
CA ASP A 71 16.95 -20.98 24.97
C ASP A 71 16.47 -19.93 25.99
N ASN A 72 15.23 -19.44 25.86
CA ASN A 72 14.62 -18.40 26.69
C ASN A 72 15.38 -17.06 26.70
N ARG A 73 16.29 -16.84 25.75
CA ARG A 73 16.96 -15.54 25.54
C ARG A 73 16.15 -14.69 24.57
N ASN A 74 15.01 -14.21 25.05
CA ASN A 74 14.12 -13.35 24.28
C ASN A 74 14.83 -12.06 23.84
N ILE A 75 14.65 -11.71 22.57
CA ILE A 75 15.32 -10.59 21.91
C ILE A 75 14.30 -9.50 21.59
N CYS A 76 14.58 -8.29 22.04
CA CYS A 76 13.89 -7.07 21.64
C CYS A 76 14.67 -6.36 20.54
N VAL A 77 13.97 -6.04 19.45
CA VAL A 77 14.51 -5.39 18.26
C VAL A 77 13.69 -4.12 17.97
N PRO A 78 13.95 -3.01 18.69
CA PRO A 78 13.26 -1.73 18.49
C PRO A 78 13.80 -1.06 17.23
N LEU A 79 13.01 -1.02 16.16
CA LEU A 79 13.50 -0.54 14.86
C LEU A 79 13.63 0.98 14.86
N ARG A 80 14.71 1.46 14.27
CA ARG A 80 14.87 2.88 13.97
C ARG A 80 13.90 3.24 12.84
N ASN A 81 13.10 4.27 13.08
CA ASN A 81 12.26 4.91 12.08
C ASN A 81 13.18 5.73 11.19
N TYR A 82 13.67 5.13 10.13
CA TYR A 82 14.27 5.91 9.06
C TYR A 82 13.16 6.75 8.43
N MET A 83 13.41 8.04 8.20
CA MET A 83 12.50 8.87 7.40
C MET A 83 12.21 8.25 6.01
N SER A 84 13.04 7.29 5.57
CA SER A 84 12.88 6.53 4.32
C SER A 84 11.85 5.40 4.35
N ASP A 85 11.31 5.04 5.51
CA ASP A 85 10.26 4.04 5.60
C ASP A 85 8.88 4.71 5.50
N GLU A 86 8.64 5.44 4.40
CA GLU A 86 7.34 5.96 3.93
C GLU A 86 6.30 4.84 3.66
N THR A 87 6.57 3.64 4.15
CA THR A 87 5.75 2.45 4.02
C THR A 87 4.87 2.27 5.25
N PHE A 88 3.59 2.00 5.03
CA PHE A 88 2.69 1.59 6.10
C PHE A 88 3.06 0.16 6.57
N PRO A 89 3.45 -0.04 7.85
CA PRO A 89 4.05 -1.29 8.31
C PRO A 89 3.14 -2.50 8.10
N TYR A 90 1.83 -2.30 8.21
CA TYR A 90 0.84 -3.36 8.04
C TYR A 90 0.91 -4.04 6.66
N TYR A 91 1.16 -3.29 5.58
CA TYR A 91 1.22 -3.90 4.24
C TYR A 91 2.45 -4.78 4.04
N ARG A 92 3.49 -4.57 4.85
CA ARG A 92 4.72 -5.36 4.88
C ARG A 92 4.62 -6.60 5.78
N LEU A 93 3.60 -6.72 6.62
CA LEU A 93 3.48 -7.87 7.52
C LEU A 93 3.29 -9.18 6.75
N ARG A 94 4.02 -10.19 7.19
CA ARG A 94 3.99 -11.57 6.70
C ARG A 94 4.00 -12.54 7.88
N HIS A 95 3.43 -13.73 7.66
CA HIS A 95 3.56 -14.80 8.63
C HIS A 95 5.04 -15.21 8.74
N LYS A 96 5.54 -15.45 9.96
CA LYS A 96 6.96 -15.77 10.18
C LYS A 96 7.41 -17.00 9.38
N ASP A 97 6.53 -17.99 9.23
CA ASP A 97 6.82 -19.26 8.53
C ASP A 97 7.06 -19.13 7.01
N TYR A 98 6.90 -17.93 6.42
CA TYR A 98 7.41 -17.67 5.07
C TYR A 98 8.95 -17.78 5.02
N TYR A 99 9.63 -17.61 6.16
CA TYR A 99 11.09 -17.62 6.27
C TYR A 99 11.55 -18.84 7.08
N PRO A 100 12.29 -19.78 6.47
CA PRO A 100 12.79 -20.97 7.16
C PRO A 100 13.60 -20.68 8.42
N GLU A 101 14.27 -19.53 8.47
CA GLU A 101 15.11 -19.06 9.57
C GLU A 101 14.27 -18.82 10.85
N PHE A 102 13.00 -18.45 10.70
CA PHE A 102 12.09 -18.22 11.82
C PHE A 102 11.29 -19.46 12.26
N LYS A 103 11.64 -20.66 11.76
CA LYS A 103 10.92 -21.90 12.15
C LYS A 103 10.98 -22.21 13.64
N ARG A 104 12.12 -21.92 14.29
CA ARG A 104 12.38 -22.27 15.70
C ARG A 104 12.17 -21.13 16.68
N VAL A 105 11.82 -19.94 16.20
CA VAL A 105 11.56 -18.79 17.05
C VAL A 105 10.13 -18.32 16.88
N ASP A 106 9.60 -17.68 17.92
CA ASP A 106 8.35 -16.96 17.81
C ASP A 106 8.64 -15.47 17.60
N SER A 107 8.15 -14.92 16.50
CA SER A 107 8.33 -13.51 16.15
C SER A 107 7.00 -12.79 16.33
N THR A 108 7.01 -11.74 17.14
CA THR A 108 5.87 -10.84 17.31
C THR A 108 6.27 -9.44 16.88
N PHE A 109 5.56 -8.88 15.91
CA PHE A 109 5.73 -7.49 15.53
C PHE A 109 4.86 -6.60 16.44
N PHE A 110 5.39 -5.47 16.87
CA PHE A 110 4.66 -4.50 17.66
C PHE A 110 4.79 -3.10 17.10
N ILE A 111 3.82 -2.25 17.45
CA ILE A 111 3.79 -0.82 17.14
C ILE A 111 3.65 -0.06 18.46
N SER A 112 4.54 0.91 18.70
CA SER A 112 4.49 1.76 19.89
C SER A 112 3.55 2.96 19.72
N THR A 113 3.36 3.44 18.49
CA THR A 113 2.52 4.61 18.14
C THR A 113 1.11 4.22 17.66
N SER A 114 0.25 5.22 17.40
CA SER A 114 -1.12 5.01 16.93
C SER A 114 -1.19 4.91 15.41
N TYR A 115 -0.95 3.71 14.87
CA TYR A 115 -1.34 3.41 13.49
C TYR A 115 -2.75 2.79 13.47
N PRO A 116 -3.67 3.26 12.62
CA PRO A 116 -5.02 2.69 12.55
C PRO A 116 -4.97 1.31 11.90
N TYR A 117 -5.51 0.30 12.61
CA TYR A 117 -5.64 -1.05 12.08
C TYR A 117 -7.10 -1.52 12.09
N PRO A 118 -7.58 -2.12 11.00
CA PRO A 118 -6.89 -2.34 9.73
C PRO A 118 -6.69 -1.01 9.01
N PRO A 119 -5.65 -0.86 8.19
CA PRO A 119 -5.48 0.35 7.40
C PRO A 119 -6.67 0.48 6.43
N ASN A 120 -7.43 1.57 6.56
CA ASN A 120 -8.50 1.91 5.62
C ASN A 120 -7.96 2.79 4.47
N LYS A 121 -6.87 2.32 3.84
CA LYS A 121 -6.10 3.05 2.82
C LYS A 121 -6.06 2.30 1.49
N ALA A 122 -7.20 1.73 1.09
CA ALA A 122 -7.27 0.91 -0.11
C ALA A 122 -7.15 1.74 -1.40
N ASN A 123 -7.52 3.02 -1.37
CA ASN A 123 -7.57 3.89 -2.56
C ASN A 123 -6.34 4.80 -2.73
N VAL A 124 -5.40 4.77 -1.78
CA VAL A 124 -4.14 5.52 -1.89
C VAL A 124 -3.26 4.96 -3.00
N LEU A 125 -2.46 5.80 -3.67
CA LEU A 125 -1.45 5.35 -4.62
C LEU A 125 -0.21 4.81 -3.94
N PHE A 126 0.24 3.65 -4.39
CA PHE A 126 1.55 3.09 -4.07
C PHE A 126 2.42 3.10 -5.33
N TYR A 127 3.74 3.16 -5.16
CA TYR A 127 4.63 2.80 -6.27
C TYR A 127 4.37 1.36 -6.71
N GLU A 128 4.69 1.05 -7.97
CA GLU A 128 4.40 -0.24 -8.62
C GLU A 128 2.91 -0.63 -8.69
N ASP A 129 1.97 0.24 -8.26
CA ASP A 129 0.57 0.04 -8.59
C ASP A 129 0.38 0.14 -10.10
N HIS A 130 -0.34 -0.83 -10.66
CA HIS A 130 -0.70 -0.81 -12.08
C HIS A 130 -1.93 0.08 -12.30
N PHE A 131 -1.89 0.92 -13.33
CA PHE A 131 -3.02 1.75 -13.73
C PHE A 131 -3.01 2.03 -15.24
N ILE A 132 -4.12 2.58 -15.72
CA ILE A 132 -4.23 3.17 -17.06
C ILE A 132 -4.34 4.68 -16.89
N LEU A 133 -3.53 5.43 -17.65
CA LEU A 133 -3.59 6.89 -17.69
C LEU A 133 -4.61 7.33 -18.75
N ARG A 134 -5.58 8.16 -18.38
CA ARG A 134 -6.58 8.72 -19.28
C ARG A 134 -6.50 10.23 -19.28
N ASN A 135 -6.45 10.88 -20.44
CA ASN A 135 -6.64 12.33 -20.50
C ASN A 135 -8.11 12.68 -20.23
N ILE A 136 -8.36 13.63 -19.33
CA ILE A 136 -9.73 13.92 -18.86
C ILE A 136 -10.58 14.57 -19.95
N ASN A 137 -10.02 15.54 -20.69
CA ASN A 137 -10.77 16.32 -21.67
C ASN A 137 -11.13 15.48 -22.91
N THR A 138 -10.18 14.69 -23.40
CA THR A 138 -10.38 13.89 -24.62
C THR A 138 -10.94 12.50 -24.35
N GLY A 139 -10.86 12.01 -23.11
CA GLY A 139 -11.25 10.65 -22.74
C GLY A 139 -10.31 9.54 -23.25
N LYS A 140 -9.30 9.88 -24.05
CA LYS A 140 -8.35 8.95 -24.64
C LYS A 140 -7.34 8.44 -23.62
N TRP A 141 -6.87 7.22 -23.81
CA TRP A 141 -5.90 6.58 -22.93
C TRP A 141 -4.49 6.64 -23.48
N LEU A 142 -3.50 6.67 -22.58
CA LEU A 142 -2.10 6.50 -22.94
C LEU A 142 -1.90 5.15 -23.63
N GLY A 143 -1.30 5.21 -24.80
CA GLY A 143 -1.00 4.07 -25.66
C GLY A 143 0.47 4.06 -26.08
N MET A 144 0.79 3.06 -26.90
CA MET A 144 2.08 2.90 -27.54
C MET A 144 1.83 2.43 -28.97
N GLU A 145 2.50 3.06 -29.92
CA GLU A 145 2.58 2.59 -31.29
C GLU A 145 3.93 1.92 -31.50
N ASP A 146 3.92 0.63 -31.87
CA ASP A 146 5.13 -0.14 -32.12
C ASP A 146 5.68 0.18 -33.51
N LEU A 147 6.74 0.97 -33.54
CA LEU A 147 7.54 1.30 -34.71
C LEU A 147 8.66 0.28 -34.98
N GLY A 148 8.77 -0.78 -34.17
CA GLY A 148 9.83 -1.79 -34.28
C GLY A 148 11.22 -1.27 -33.91
N THR A 149 11.33 -0.19 -33.12
CA THR A 149 12.62 0.41 -32.73
C THR A 149 12.79 0.51 -31.20
N VAL A 150 13.97 0.94 -30.75
CA VAL A 150 14.25 1.19 -29.32
C VAL A 150 13.49 2.40 -28.74
N SER A 151 12.90 3.22 -29.63
CA SER A 151 12.08 4.38 -29.31
C SER A 151 10.68 4.19 -29.89
N GLN A 152 9.67 4.21 -29.02
CA GLN A 152 8.28 4.02 -29.39
C GLN A 152 7.52 5.32 -29.16
N MET A 153 6.59 5.65 -30.05
CA MET A 153 5.81 6.88 -29.94
C MET A 153 4.77 6.73 -28.84
N VAL A 154 4.57 7.80 -28.09
CA VAL A 154 3.45 7.92 -27.17
C VAL A 154 2.23 8.33 -27.98
N THR A 155 1.18 7.53 -27.92
CA THR A 155 -0.09 7.82 -28.57
C THR A 155 -1.20 7.97 -27.54
N PHE A 156 -2.29 8.63 -27.90
CA PHE A 156 -3.55 8.60 -27.14
C PHE A 156 -4.63 7.86 -27.95
N THR A 157 -5.16 6.79 -27.38
CA THR A 157 -6.00 5.81 -28.08
C THR A 157 -7.33 5.57 -27.37
N ASP A 158 -8.36 5.26 -28.14
CA ASP A 158 -9.67 4.80 -27.66
C ASP A 158 -9.73 3.27 -27.47
N LYS A 159 -8.66 2.56 -27.83
CA LYS A 159 -8.60 1.09 -27.81
C LYS A 159 -7.21 0.61 -27.36
N LYS A 160 -7.17 -0.46 -26.56
CA LYS A 160 -5.93 -1.11 -26.08
C LYS A 160 -4.99 -0.14 -25.34
N PRO A 161 -5.41 0.41 -24.18
CA PRO A 161 -4.52 1.24 -23.37
C PRO A 161 -3.30 0.45 -22.90
N VAL A 162 -2.19 1.16 -22.71
CA VAL A 162 -1.01 0.59 -22.06
C VAL A 162 -1.21 0.62 -20.55
N HIS A 163 -0.87 -0.49 -19.90
CA HIS A 163 -0.81 -0.55 -18.45
C HIS A 163 0.54 -0.01 -18.01
N VAL A 164 0.52 0.93 -17.08
CA VAL A 164 1.70 1.61 -16.59
C VAL A 164 1.76 1.52 -15.07
N GLN A 165 2.93 1.85 -14.52
CA GLN A 165 3.13 2.02 -13.09
C GLN A 165 4.05 3.21 -12.84
N PHE A 166 4.02 3.72 -11.61
CA PHE A 166 5.03 4.66 -11.12
C PHE A 166 6.17 3.89 -10.45
N ILE A 167 7.41 4.32 -10.70
CA ILE A 167 8.60 3.84 -9.99
C ILE A 167 9.36 5.03 -9.36
N PRO A 168 10.01 4.83 -8.20
CA PRO A 168 10.74 5.90 -7.53
C PRO A 168 12.02 6.30 -8.30
N ILE A 169 12.50 7.54 -8.16
CA ILE A 169 13.76 7.95 -8.83
C ILE A 169 14.94 7.12 -8.30
N LYS A 170 15.05 7.00 -6.98
CA LYS A 170 16.10 6.25 -6.30
C LYS A 170 15.51 4.95 -5.77
N ILE A 171 15.89 3.85 -6.40
CA ILE A 171 15.63 2.49 -5.92
C ILE A 171 16.48 2.32 -4.65
N SER A 172 15.90 2.58 -3.48
CA SER A 172 16.61 2.35 -2.22
C SER A 172 16.56 0.87 -1.84
N ARG A 173 15.44 0.19 -2.10
CA ARG A 173 15.22 -1.24 -1.86
C ARG A 173 14.07 -1.75 -2.76
N SER A 174 14.37 -2.33 -3.92
CA SER A 174 13.38 -2.77 -4.93
C SER A 174 12.23 -3.64 -4.40
N TYR A 175 12.41 -4.30 -3.26
CA TYR A 175 11.40 -5.21 -2.69
C TYR A 175 10.38 -4.56 -1.73
N VAL A 176 10.49 -3.26 -1.45
CA VAL A 176 9.54 -2.54 -0.58
C VAL A 176 8.83 -1.38 -1.27
N GLU A 177 9.19 -1.10 -2.53
CA GLU A 177 8.65 0.04 -3.31
C GLU A 177 7.13 -0.05 -3.44
N ASN A 178 6.61 -1.25 -3.65
CA ASN A 178 5.16 -1.51 -3.69
C ASN A 178 4.39 -1.24 -2.39
N TYR A 179 5.08 -0.86 -1.30
CA TYR A 179 4.46 -0.43 -0.04
C TYR A 179 4.70 1.05 0.27
N VAL A 180 5.42 1.78 -0.58
CA VAL A 180 5.69 3.21 -0.45
C VAL A 180 4.54 3.99 -1.08
N LEU A 181 3.99 4.94 -0.33
CA LEU A 181 2.92 5.81 -0.81
C LEU A 181 3.46 6.88 -1.76
N ILE A 182 2.64 7.28 -2.74
CA ILE A 182 2.94 8.42 -3.59
C ILE A 182 2.27 9.67 -3.00
N GLN A 183 3.07 10.71 -2.79
CA GLN A 183 2.64 11.98 -2.23
C GLN A 183 2.58 13.08 -3.30
N ASN A 184 1.79 14.12 -3.03
CA ASN A 184 1.70 15.29 -3.89
C ASN A 184 3.06 16.00 -3.96
N GLY A 185 3.51 16.31 -5.17
CA GLY A 185 4.84 16.88 -5.43
C GLY A 185 5.97 15.85 -5.44
N ALA A 186 5.68 14.55 -5.30
CA ALA A 186 6.69 13.51 -5.44
C ALA A 186 7.24 13.44 -6.87
N TYR A 187 8.48 12.99 -6.99
CA TYR A 187 9.04 12.68 -8.30
C TYR A 187 8.87 11.22 -8.65
N VAL A 188 8.40 10.96 -9.85
CA VAL A 188 8.05 9.65 -10.37
C VAL A 188 8.66 9.44 -11.75
N ALA A 189 9.00 8.18 -12.04
CA ALA A 189 9.17 7.71 -13.40
C ALA A 189 7.96 6.84 -13.77
N ILE A 190 7.58 6.84 -15.05
CA ILE A 190 6.44 6.07 -15.55
C ILE A 190 6.96 4.99 -16.48
N ASN A 191 6.75 3.72 -16.17
CA ASN A 191 7.18 2.61 -17.03
C ASN A 191 6.04 1.65 -17.34
N ILE A 192 6.25 0.83 -18.36
CA ILE A 192 5.38 -0.31 -18.67
C ILE A 192 5.89 -1.50 -17.83
N PRO A 193 5.08 -2.05 -16.90
CA PRO A 193 5.50 -3.16 -16.03
C PRO A 193 6.03 -4.34 -16.82
N HIS A 194 7.03 -5.03 -16.27
CA HIS A 194 7.70 -6.20 -16.88
C HIS A 194 8.35 -5.97 -18.26
N THR A 195 8.57 -4.71 -18.65
CA THR A 195 9.33 -4.34 -19.84
C THR A 195 10.47 -3.39 -19.49
N SER A 196 11.34 -3.10 -20.46
CA SER A 196 12.34 -2.05 -20.35
C SER A 196 11.83 -0.67 -20.73
N PHE A 197 10.57 -0.49 -21.15
CA PHE A 197 10.08 0.79 -21.65
C PHE A 197 9.76 1.75 -20.52
N ILE A 198 10.33 2.96 -20.61
CA ILE A 198 10.11 4.05 -19.69
C ILE A 198 9.77 5.33 -20.45
N LEU A 199 8.84 6.11 -19.89
CA LEU A 199 8.46 7.40 -20.43
C LEU A 199 9.58 8.41 -20.22
N ARG A 200 10.01 9.09 -21.28
CA ARG A 200 11.18 9.97 -21.25
C ARG A 200 11.02 11.14 -22.20
N LYS A 201 11.41 12.33 -21.73
CA LYS A 201 11.55 13.54 -22.54
C LYS A 201 12.77 13.41 -23.44
N GLU A 202 12.59 13.59 -24.74
CA GLU A 202 13.67 13.51 -25.72
C GLU A 202 14.48 14.82 -25.73
N ASN A 203 15.81 14.74 -25.86
CA ASN A 203 16.68 15.88 -25.51
C ASN A 203 16.45 17.12 -26.40
N PHE A 204 16.15 16.93 -27.68
CA PHE A 204 16.19 17.99 -28.70
C PHE A 204 14.81 18.56 -29.08
N ASN A 205 13.74 17.84 -28.79
CA ASN A 205 12.35 18.28 -28.97
C ASN A 205 11.65 18.30 -27.61
N ASP A 206 10.46 18.89 -27.57
CA ASP A 206 9.62 18.89 -26.38
C ASP A 206 8.77 17.62 -26.24
N GLU A 207 9.04 16.63 -27.08
CA GLU A 207 8.30 15.38 -27.15
C GLU A 207 8.69 14.42 -26.03
N VAL A 208 7.71 13.63 -25.60
CA VAL A 208 7.86 12.55 -24.63
C VAL A 208 7.57 11.22 -25.31
N LYS A 209 8.52 10.28 -25.21
CA LYS A 209 8.48 8.98 -25.87
C LYS A 209 8.66 7.83 -24.90
N TRP A 210 8.29 6.64 -25.35
CA TRP A 210 8.66 5.38 -24.71
C TRP A 210 10.07 4.99 -25.16
N LEU A 211 11.03 4.98 -24.25
CA LEU A 211 12.41 4.61 -24.56
C LEU A 211 12.82 3.38 -23.76
N MET A 212 13.58 2.47 -24.38
CA MET A 212 14.15 1.33 -23.66
C MET A 212 15.20 1.83 -22.65
N ARG A 213 15.05 1.40 -21.39
CA ARG A 213 15.95 1.73 -20.29
C ARG A 213 17.21 0.87 -20.37
N ALA A 214 18.38 1.50 -20.52
CA ALA A 214 19.67 0.81 -20.51
C ALA A 214 20.24 0.59 -19.09
N THR A 215 19.78 1.34 -18.09
CA THR A 215 20.28 1.30 -16.70
C THR A 215 19.13 1.10 -15.72
N THR A 216 19.40 0.81 -14.45
CA THR A 216 18.33 0.72 -13.42
C THR A 216 17.96 2.06 -12.79
N TYR A 217 18.76 3.10 -13.03
CA TYR A 217 18.59 4.42 -12.42
C TYR A 217 17.71 5.33 -13.25
N ASN A 218 16.82 6.06 -12.59
CA ASN A 218 16.08 7.15 -13.20
C ASN A 218 16.94 8.41 -13.20
N GLY A 219 17.17 8.95 -14.39
CA GLY A 219 17.88 10.20 -14.61
C GLY A 219 16.92 11.37 -14.75
N PRO A 220 17.43 12.57 -15.01
CA PRO A 220 16.57 13.73 -15.12
C PRO A 220 15.60 13.67 -16.30
N SER A 221 15.99 13.03 -17.42
CA SER A 221 15.18 12.95 -18.63
C SER A 221 13.90 12.10 -18.53
N ASN A 222 13.81 11.19 -17.57
CA ASN A 222 12.68 10.28 -17.37
C ASN A 222 12.00 10.47 -16.01
N THR A 223 12.24 11.63 -15.40
CA THR A 223 11.71 11.99 -14.09
C THR A 223 10.69 13.10 -14.25
N PHE A 224 9.48 12.87 -13.73
CA PHE A 224 8.39 13.82 -13.71
C PHE A 224 7.98 14.09 -12.27
N GLN A 225 7.46 15.28 -11.99
CA GLN A 225 6.82 15.56 -10.71
C GLN A 225 5.31 15.37 -10.87
N ILE A 226 4.70 14.61 -9.96
CA ILE A 226 3.24 14.38 -9.95
C ILE A 226 2.54 15.37 -9.03
N HIS A 227 1.46 15.94 -9.52
CA HIS A 227 0.62 16.88 -8.78
C HIS A 227 -0.86 16.50 -8.93
N CYS A 228 -1.71 16.99 -8.03
CA CYS A 228 -3.16 16.83 -8.13
C CYS A 228 -3.93 18.14 -8.28
N TYR A 229 -5.14 18.05 -8.82
CA TYR A 229 -6.12 19.12 -8.93
C TYR A 229 -7.50 18.67 -8.41
N PRO A 230 -8.15 19.44 -7.52
CA PRO A 230 -7.64 20.62 -6.81
C PRO A 230 -6.35 20.33 -6.01
N PRO A 231 -5.51 21.35 -5.74
CA PRO A 231 -4.20 21.13 -5.15
C PRO A 231 -4.32 20.67 -3.70
N LYS A 232 -3.57 19.61 -3.38
CA LYS A 232 -3.27 19.17 -2.00
C LYS A 232 -1.97 19.83 -1.51
N LYS A 233 -1.71 19.77 -0.21
CA LYS A 233 -0.39 20.21 0.31
C LYS A 233 0.70 19.26 -0.18
N VAL A 234 1.90 19.79 -0.42
CA VAL A 234 3.07 18.97 -0.73
C VAL A 234 3.31 17.97 0.41
N GLY A 235 3.53 16.70 0.06
CA GLY A 235 3.69 15.61 1.03
C GLY A 235 2.38 14.91 1.46
N GLU A 236 1.20 15.42 1.08
CA GLU A 236 -0.06 14.70 1.33
C GLU A 236 -0.21 13.52 0.36
N ASN A 237 -0.82 12.42 0.83
CA ASN A 237 -0.97 11.23 0.00
C ASN A 237 -1.94 11.47 -1.17
N LEU A 238 -1.56 10.93 -2.33
CA LEU A 238 -2.40 10.89 -3.51
C LEU A 238 -3.30 9.64 -3.50
N ASN A 239 -4.49 9.74 -4.09
CA ASN A 239 -5.45 8.63 -4.20
C ASN A 239 -6.11 8.62 -5.59
N TYR A 240 -6.72 7.50 -5.99
CA TYR A 240 -7.30 7.36 -7.35
C TYR A 240 -8.62 8.16 -7.58
N ASN A 241 -9.07 8.99 -6.64
CA ASN A 241 -10.11 9.99 -6.91
C ASN A 241 -9.54 11.33 -7.35
N ASP A 242 -8.24 11.57 -7.15
CA ASP A 242 -7.59 12.81 -7.56
C ASP A 242 -7.50 12.88 -9.10
N LYS A 243 -7.44 14.11 -9.63
CA LYS A 243 -7.08 14.39 -11.02
C LYS A 243 -5.63 14.84 -11.04
N PHE A 244 -4.86 14.40 -12.01
CA PHE A 244 -3.41 14.57 -11.99
C PHE A 244 -2.91 15.43 -13.13
N TYR A 245 -1.85 16.17 -12.87
CA TYR A 245 -1.00 16.75 -13.91
C TYR A 245 0.47 16.48 -13.55
N PHE A 246 1.33 16.54 -14.55
CA PHE A 246 2.74 16.22 -14.38
C PHE A 246 3.60 17.39 -14.86
N THR A 247 4.73 17.61 -14.20
CA THR A 247 5.71 18.58 -14.66
C THR A 247 7.07 17.95 -14.88
N TYR A 248 7.81 18.46 -15.86
CA TYR A 248 9.18 18.10 -16.18
C TYR A 248 10.04 19.34 -16.03
N PHE A 249 10.86 19.40 -14.98
CA PHE A 249 11.62 20.61 -14.61
C PHE A 249 10.76 21.90 -14.58
N GLY A 250 9.58 21.81 -13.96
CA GLY A 250 8.64 22.94 -13.84
C GLY A 250 7.81 23.22 -15.09
N ARG A 251 8.10 22.56 -16.23
CA ARG A 251 7.33 22.66 -17.47
C ARG A 251 6.20 21.65 -17.48
N LEU A 252 5.05 21.98 -18.05
CA LEU A 252 3.82 21.18 -17.95
C LEU A 252 3.79 20.07 -19.00
N LEU A 253 3.38 18.87 -18.60
CA LEU A 253 3.12 17.76 -19.53
C LEU A 253 1.72 17.90 -20.12
N GLN A 254 1.61 17.92 -21.45
CA GLN A 254 0.37 18.13 -22.19
C GLN A 254 0.19 17.10 -23.30
N TYR A 255 -1.03 16.59 -23.47
CA TYR A 255 -1.38 15.84 -24.68
C TYR A 255 -1.78 16.80 -25.81
N ASN A 256 -0.94 16.93 -26.83
CA ASN A 256 -1.26 17.73 -28.01
C ASN A 256 -2.12 16.91 -28.98
N GLU A 257 -3.40 17.24 -29.11
CA GLU A 257 -4.31 16.47 -29.95
C GLU A 257 -4.05 16.65 -31.44
N ASP A 258 -3.66 17.86 -31.87
CA ASP A 258 -3.37 18.18 -33.27
C ASP A 258 -2.16 17.37 -33.77
N MET A 259 -1.11 17.31 -32.93
CA MET A 259 0.10 16.56 -33.22
C MET A 259 0.05 15.09 -32.77
N LYS A 260 -1.02 14.68 -32.06
CA LYS A 260 -1.23 13.34 -31.48
C LYS A 260 -0.08 12.83 -30.61
N LEU A 261 0.62 13.72 -29.92
CA LEU A 261 1.80 13.39 -29.12
C LEU A 261 1.69 13.92 -27.69
N LEU A 262 2.53 13.38 -26.80
CA LEU A 262 2.71 13.90 -25.45
C LEU A 262 3.93 14.81 -25.46
N GLU A 263 3.77 16.05 -24.99
CA GLU A 263 4.82 17.06 -25.00
C GLU A 263 4.95 17.79 -23.66
N VAL A 264 6.08 18.47 -23.50
CA VAL A 264 6.37 19.35 -22.39
C VAL A 264 6.28 20.80 -22.87
N THR A 265 5.38 21.59 -22.28
CA THR A 265 5.15 23.00 -22.63
C THR A 265 5.57 23.96 -21.51
N ASN A 266 5.87 25.21 -21.87
CA ASN A 266 6.16 26.29 -20.92
C ASN A 266 4.89 26.96 -20.36
N ASN A 267 3.70 26.49 -20.74
CA ASN A 267 2.45 27.03 -20.22
C ASN A 267 2.35 26.83 -18.70
N ASN A 268 1.83 27.84 -18.00
CA ASN A 268 1.39 27.68 -16.62
C ASN A 268 0.18 26.73 -16.57
N PHE A 269 0.06 25.96 -15.48
CA PHE A 269 -1.04 25.03 -15.29
C PHE A 269 -2.42 25.71 -15.31
N GLU A 270 -2.59 26.86 -14.63
CA GLU A 270 -3.89 27.54 -14.53
C GLU A 270 -4.33 28.10 -15.89
N ASP A 271 -3.40 28.70 -16.64
CA ASP A 271 -3.68 29.20 -17.99
C ASP A 271 -4.02 28.05 -18.94
N ALA A 272 -3.23 26.98 -18.90
CA ALA A 272 -3.48 25.80 -19.73
C ALA A 272 -4.83 25.15 -19.40
N LEU A 273 -5.21 25.10 -18.12
CA LEU A 273 -6.50 24.61 -17.68
C LEU A 273 -7.65 25.51 -18.15
N GLY A 274 -7.50 26.83 -18.00
CA GLY A 274 -8.48 27.83 -18.47
C GLY A 274 -8.70 27.80 -19.97
N ASP A 275 -7.64 27.56 -20.74
CA ASP A 275 -7.64 27.41 -22.20
C ASP A 275 -8.17 26.04 -22.68
N GLY A 276 -8.58 25.17 -21.76
CA GLY A 276 -9.09 23.82 -22.08
C GLY A 276 -8.01 22.87 -22.63
N LYS A 277 -6.73 23.13 -22.36
CA LYS A 277 -5.64 22.26 -22.79
C LYS A 277 -5.72 20.91 -22.08
N ASN A 278 -5.23 19.88 -22.77
CA ASN A 278 -5.27 18.48 -22.34
C ASN A 278 -4.14 18.17 -21.34
N VAL A 279 -4.17 18.80 -20.16
CA VAL A 279 -3.11 18.72 -19.15
C VAL A 279 -3.49 17.92 -17.91
N LEU A 280 -4.78 17.59 -17.76
CA LEU A 280 -5.29 16.78 -16.67
C LEU A 280 -5.53 15.33 -17.08
N PHE A 281 -5.20 14.43 -16.16
CA PHE A 281 -5.29 12.98 -16.35
C PHE A 281 -5.98 12.29 -15.17
N ASP A 282 -6.77 11.26 -15.47
CA ASP A 282 -7.25 10.29 -14.50
C ASP A 282 -6.34 9.07 -14.48
N LEU A 283 -6.19 8.48 -13.29
CA LEU A 283 -5.55 7.18 -13.11
C LEU A 283 -6.64 6.14 -12.85
N ILE A 284 -6.81 5.20 -13.78
CA ILE A 284 -7.79 4.12 -13.66
C ILE A 284 -7.07 2.92 -13.03
N PRO A 285 -7.37 2.57 -11.77
CA PRO A 285 -6.62 1.54 -11.05
C PRO A 285 -6.81 0.15 -11.67
N GLN A 286 -5.73 -0.59 -11.81
CA GLN A 286 -5.70 -2.02 -12.12
C GLN A 286 -5.24 -2.82 -10.89
N VAL A 287 -5.77 -2.44 -9.72
CA VAL A 287 -5.37 -2.96 -8.41
C VAL A 287 -6.42 -3.94 -7.89
N GLU A 288 -5.99 -5.13 -7.46
CA GLU A 288 -6.87 -6.06 -6.75
C GLU A 288 -6.99 -5.68 -5.26
N VAL A 289 -8.22 -5.58 -4.77
CA VAL A 289 -8.56 -5.36 -3.35
C VAL A 289 -9.48 -6.47 -2.86
N ARG A 290 -9.60 -6.62 -1.54
CA ARG A 290 -10.36 -7.69 -0.90
C ARG A 290 -11.30 -7.21 0.19
N TYR A 291 -12.41 -7.91 0.35
CA TYR A 291 -13.47 -7.61 1.31
C TYR A 291 -14.02 -8.89 1.94
N CYS A 292 -14.64 -8.77 3.11
CA CYS A 292 -15.25 -9.90 3.82
C CYS A 292 -16.75 -9.98 3.52
N GLU A 293 -17.21 -11.09 2.94
CA GLU A 293 -18.64 -11.35 2.70
C GLU A 293 -18.95 -12.81 3.06
N GLY A 294 -19.88 -13.03 3.98
CA GLY A 294 -20.27 -14.37 4.43
C GLY A 294 -19.11 -15.15 5.08
N GLY A 295 -18.25 -14.46 5.83
CA GLY A 295 -17.10 -15.06 6.51
C GLY A 295 -15.90 -15.40 5.61
N LYS A 296 -15.98 -15.09 4.31
CA LYS A 296 -14.93 -15.38 3.33
C LYS A 296 -14.29 -14.09 2.82
N CYS A 297 -12.97 -14.11 2.65
CA CYS A 297 -12.23 -13.03 2.01
C CYS A 297 -12.33 -13.18 0.49
N LYS A 298 -13.00 -12.25 -0.18
CA LYS A 298 -13.20 -12.23 -1.64
C LYS A 298 -12.40 -11.11 -2.28
N SER A 299 -11.96 -11.30 -3.52
CA SER A 299 -11.25 -10.27 -4.30
C SER A 299 -12.16 -9.56 -5.29
N ILE A 300 -11.80 -8.32 -5.61
CA ILE A 300 -12.44 -7.48 -6.61
C ILE A 300 -11.43 -6.43 -7.12
N ASN A 301 -11.62 -5.87 -8.31
CA ASN A 301 -10.80 -4.76 -8.77
C ASN A 301 -11.20 -3.45 -8.06
N LEU A 302 -10.23 -2.63 -7.67
CA LEU A 302 -10.46 -1.33 -7.03
C LEU A 302 -11.34 -0.40 -7.88
N SER A 303 -11.26 -0.49 -9.22
CA SER A 303 -12.10 0.28 -10.14
C SER A 303 -13.60 -0.01 -10.02
N GLN A 304 -13.98 -1.14 -9.42
CA GLN A 304 -15.38 -1.56 -9.20
C GLN A 304 -15.91 -1.15 -7.81
N THR A 305 -15.15 -0.37 -7.05
CA THR A 305 -15.49 0.03 -5.67
C THR A 305 -15.99 1.47 -5.60
N GLN A 306 -16.74 1.78 -4.55
CA GLN A 306 -17.05 3.16 -4.17
C GLN A 306 -15.85 3.72 -3.40
N ARG A 307 -15.23 4.77 -3.91
CA ARG A 307 -14.00 5.35 -3.39
C ARG A 307 -14.28 6.70 -2.76
N ASN A 308 -13.74 6.94 -1.55
CA ASN A 308 -13.87 8.20 -0.84
C ASN A 308 -12.52 8.55 -0.18
N GLY A 309 -11.81 9.50 -0.78
CA GLY A 309 -10.47 9.89 -0.36
C GLY A 309 -9.52 8.68 -0.38
N GLU A 310 -8.88 8.38 0.74
CA GLU A 310 -7.95 7.25 0.86
C GLU A 310 -8.65 5.88 0.99
N SER A 311 -9.97 5.87 1.23
CA SER A 311 -10.75 4.68 1.55
C SER A 311 -11.59 4.17 0.38
N ALA A 312 -12.05 2.92 0.47
CA ALA A 312 -12.96 2.33 -0.51
C ALA A 312 -13.88 1.26 0.10
N THR A 313 -15.06 1.09 -0.50
CA THR A 313 -16.06 0.08 -0.11
C THR A 313 -16.65 -0.63 -1.32
N TYR A 314 -17.12 -1.86 -1.13
CA TYR A 314 -17.89 -2.61 -2.11
C TYR A 314 -19.10 -3.26 -1.43
N LYS A 315 -20.31 -2.96 -1.92
CA LYS A 315 -21.57 -3.37 -1.25
C LYS A 315 -21.59 -3.01 0.25
N ASN A 316 -21.10 -1.82 0.60
CA ASN A 316 -20.93 -1.34 1.98
C ASN A 316 -19.91 -2.11 2.84
N PHE A 317 -19.19 -3.08 2.29
CA PHE A 317 -18.05 -3.71 2.98
C PHE A 317 -16.78 -2.89 2.72
N PRO A 318 -16.02 -2.52 3.77
CA PRO A 318 -14.69 -1.95 3.60
C PRO A 318 -13.79 -2.91 2.82
N VAL A 319 -13.08 -2.37 1.82
CA VAL A 319 -12.10 -3.14 1.05
C VAL A 319 -10.69 -2.85 1.55
N SER A 320 -9.77 -3.78 1.33
CA SER A 320 -8.37 -3.64 1.74
C SER A 320 -7.44 -4.31 0.73
N ARG A 321 -6.19 -3.86 0.68
CA ARG A 321 -5.15 -4.45 -0.17
C ARG A 321 -4.53 -5.74 0.43
N SER A 322 -5.01 -6.21 1.59
CA SER A 322 -4.49 -7.41 2.25
C SER A 322 -5.08 -8.68 1.67
N LYS A 323 -4.22 -9.64 1.30
CA LYS A 323 -4.63 -10.93 0.75
C LYS A 323 -5.54 -11.72 1.69
N ASN A 324 -5.40 -11.56 3.00
CA ASN A 324 -6.17 -12.32 3.99
C ASN A 324 -7.25 -11.48 4.69
N CYS A 325 -7.61 -10.32 4.12
CA CYS A 325 -8.55 -9.38 4.72
C CYS A 325 -8.23 -9.09 6.20
N TRP A 326 -6.94 -8.98 6.52
CA TRP A 326 -6.46 -8.71 7.88
C TRP A 326 -6.90 -9.73 8.95
N GLY A 327 -7.27 -10.95 8.55
CA GLY A 327 -7.80 -11.98 9.45
C GLY A 327 -9.22 -11.70 9.96
N LYS A 328 -9.92 -10.70 9.40
CA LYS A 328 -11.22 -10.24 9.88
C LYS A 328 -12.40 -11.06 9.42
N CYS A 329 -12.27 -11.85 8.35
CA CYS A 329 -13.44 -12.55 7.81
C CYS A 329 -13.90 -13.69 8.73
N GLU A 330 -13.06 -14.17 9.64
CA GLU A 330 -13.40 -15.31 10.51
C GLU A 330 -14.13 -14.95 11.82
N SER A 331 -14.38 -13.66 12.11
CA SER A 331 -15.14 -13.28 13.31
C SER A 331 -16.67 -13.35 13.14
N GLY A 332 -17.17 -13.62 11.93
CA GLY A 332 -18.60 -13.77 11.61
C GLY A 332 -19.19 -15.16 11.90
N GLY A 333 -18.51 -15.97 12.73
CA GLY A 333 -18.86 -17.38 12.97
C GLY A 333 -18.97 -17.77 14.45
N SER A 334 -18.99 -16.83 15.38
CA SER A 334 -19.61 -17.09 16.69
C SER A 334 -21.12 -16.93 16.51
N SER A 335 -21.74 -17.86 15.79
CA SER A 335 -23.17 -18.05 15.93
C SER A 335 -23.42 -18.26 17.43
N ASN A 336 -24.17 -17.35 18.05
CA ASN A 336 -24.61 -17.46 19.44
C ASN A 336 -25.46 -18.71 19.68
N TRP A 337 -25.51 -19.70 18.78
CA TRP A 337 -26.18 -20.97 18.98
C TRP A 337 -25.77 -21.64 20.28
N ARG A 338 -24.50 -21.54 20.71
CA ARG A 338 -24.08 -22.06 22.03
C ARG A 338 -24.77 -21.33 23.18
N LEU A 339 -24.94 -20.01 23.08
CA LEU A 339 -25.70 -19.21 24.04
C LEU A 339 -27.19 -19.54 24.00
N TYR A 340 -27.78 -19.68 22.80
CA TYR A 340 -29.18 -20.07 22.63
C TYR A 340 -29.47 -21.49 23.13
N VAL A 341 -28.55 -22.45 22.91
CA VAL A 341 -28.64 -23.81 23.46
C VAL A 341 -28.53 -23.79 24.98
N LEU A 342 -27.61 -23.00 25.55
CA LEU A 342 -27.51 -22.84 27.01
C LEU A 342 -28.78 -22.23 27.61
N ILE A 343 -29.35 -21.20 26.98
CA ILE A 343 -30.63 -20.59 27.41
C ILE A 343 -31.76 -21.62 27.31
N ALA A 344 -31.85 -22.40 26.23
CA ALA A 344 -32.86 -23.43 26.07
C ALA A 344 -32.76 -24.53 27.14
N ILE A 345 -31.54 -24.99 27.46
CA ILE A 345 -31.29 -25.96 28.54
C ILE A 345 -31.72 -25.39 29.90
N LEU A 346 -31.39 -24.12 30.19
CA LEU A 346 -31.78 -23.44 31.42
C LEU A 346 -33.30 -23.34 31.56
N VAL A 347 -34.00 -22.97 30.48
CA VAL A 347 -35.47 -22.89 30.47
C VAL A 347 -36.10 -24.28 30.72
N ILE A 348 -35.58 -25.34 30.07
CA ILE A 348 -36.07 -26.70 30.29
C ILE A 348 -35.83 -27.14 31.74
N ALA A 349 -34.66 -26.86 32.31
CA ALA A 349 -34.34 -27.18 33.70
C ALA A 349 -35.28 -26.46 34.69
N ILE A 350 -35.57 -25.17 34.45
CA ILE A 350 -36.52 -24.40 35.27
C ILE A 350 -37.91 -25.02 35.19
N ILE A 351 -38.39 -25.37 33.98
CA ILE A 351 -39.70 -26.00 33.78
C ILE A 351 -39.78 -27.34 34.53
N LEU A 352 -38.74 -28.18 34.45
CA LEU A 352 -38.68 -29.47 35.13
C LEU A 352 -38.70 -29.31 36.66
N VAL A 353 -37.92 -28.39 37.21
CA VAL A 353 -37.91 -28.08 38.66
C VAL A 353 -39.26 -27.53 39.13
N TRP A 354 -39.91 -26.70 38.32
CA TRP A 354 -41.23 -26.16 38.66
C TRP A 354 -42.31 -27.25 38.65
N LYS A 355 -42.19 -28.22 37.74
CA LYS A 355 -43.13 -29.35 37.62
C LYS A 355 -42.95 -30.37 38.74
N THR A 356 -41.73 -30.56 39.26
CA THR A 356 -41.48 -31.45 40.41
C THR A 356 -41.86 -30.84 41.76
N ARG A 357 -41.89 -29.50 41.89
CA ARG A 357 -42.39 -28.81 43.10
C ARG A 357 -43.91 -28.73 43.22
N LYS A 358 -44.65 -29.06 42.16
CA LYS A 358 -46.13 -29.07 42.14
C LYS A 358 -46.75 -30.47 42.27
N LYS A 359 -45.93 -31.50 42.43
CA LYS A 359 -46.33 -32.80 42.97
C LYS A 359 -45.92 -32.84 44.43
#